data_AF-A0A7X9DWQ5-F1
#
_entry.id   AF-A0A7X9DWQ5-F1
#
_cell.length_a   1.000
_cell.length_b   1.000
_cell.length_c   1.000
_cell.angle_alpha   90.00
_cell.angle_beta   90.00
_cell.angle_gamma   90.00
#
_symmetry.space_group_name_H-M   'P 1'
#
loop_
_entity.id
_entity.type
_entity.pdbx_description
1 polymer ?
#
loop_
_entity_poly.entity_id
_entity_poly.type
_entity_poly.pdbx_seq_one_letter_code
_entity_poly.pdbx_strand_id
1 'polypeptide(L)'
;MIFEDPKQRRWRYSLLLFSALLATALLIGALVVSGLLVPPPIPDTFSQHKLISAAAIREDMERRIKPRFTPEQLARLARMRAKNRWRLDRLVKGAIEGAMPFAEGTVVAFVLDDDPLSISSLERHLPQLDVVVPDWFELPGAGCEVVERSSDKLRRLLSRADALVLPR
;
A
#
# COMPACT_ATOMS: atom_id res chain seq x y z
N MET A 1 35.21 58.48 -53.78
CA MET A 1 34.27 57.37 -54.08
C MET A 1 34.33 56.39 -52.92
N ILE A 2 33.39 56.47 -51.98
CA ILE A 2 33.25 55.48 -50.91
C ILE A 2 32.07 54.61 -51.32
N PHE A 3 32.37 53.55 -52.09
CA PHE A 3 31.39 52.50 -52.36
C PHE A 3 31.32 51.62 -51.11
N GLU A 4 30.38 51.92 -50.21
CA GLU A 4 30.00 51.00 -49.15
C GLU A 4 29.28 49.80 -49.76
N ASP A 5 29.91 48.64 -49.70
CA ASP A 5 29.40 47.40 -50.27
C ASP A 5 28.12 46.95 -49.51
N PRO A 6 26.94 46.96 -50.17
CA PRO A 6 25.67 46.63 -49.53
C PRO A 6 25.57 45.15 -49.13
N LYS A 7 26.49 44.29 -49.60
CA LYS A 7 26.51 42.86 -49.27
C LYS A 7 26.83 42.58 -47.80
N GLN A 8 27.75 43.33 -47.18
CA GLN A 8 28.14 43.08 -45.78
C GLN A 8 27.03 43.43 -44.77
N ARG A 9 26.21 44.45 -45.08
CA ARG A 9 25.13 44.89 -44.19
C ARG A 9 24.00 43.85 -44.10
N ARG A 10 23.65 43.21 -45.22
CA ARG A 10 22.64 42.14 -45.25
C ARG A 10 23.11 40.89 -44.50
N TRP A 11 24.39 40.56 -44.59
CA TRP A 11 24.97 39.39 -43.91
C TRP A 11 24.91 39.49 -42.38
N ARG A 12 25.09 40.70 -41.84
CA ARG A 12 24.95 40.97 -40.39
C ARG A 12 23.52 40.76 -39.90
N TYR A 13 22.51 41.19 -40.67
CA TYR A 13 21.12 40.96 -40.30
C TYR A 13 20.72 39.49 -40.37
N SER A 14 21.20 38.74 -41.37
CA SER A 14 20.98 37.30 -41.43
C SER A 14 21.68 36.55 -40.29
N LEU A 15 22.88 36.96 -39.89
CA LEU A 15 23.55 36.41 -38.71
C LEU A 15 22.78 36.70 -37.42
N LEU A 16 22.23 37.90 -37.27
CA LEU A 16 21.38 38.29 -36.14
C LEU A 16 20.07 37.51 -36.10
N LEU A 17 19.42 37.30 -37.24
CA LEU A 17 18.21 36.50 -37.34
C LEU A 17 18.49 35.03 -37.01
N PHE A 18 19.60 34.50 -37.52
CA PHE A 18 20.00 33.13 -37.24
C PHE A 18 20.36 32.92 -35.77
N SER A 19 21.10 33.85 -35.16
CA SER A 19 21.43 33.78 -33.74
C SER A 19 20.19 33.92 -32.86
N ALA A 20 19.24 34.79 -33.23
CA ALA A 20 17.95 34.89 -32.55
C ALA A 20 17.18 33.57 -32.63
N LEU A 21 17.04 32.99 -33.82
CA LEU A 21 16.39 31.67 -34.02
C LEU A 21 17.04 30.56 -33.19
N LEU A 22 18.37 30.52 -33.17
CA LEU A 22 19.12 29.53 -32.40
C LEU A 22 18.89 29.69 -30.89
N ALA A 23 18.85 30.92 -30.40
CA ALA A 23 18.57 31.21 -28.99
C ALA A 23 17.16 30.78 -28.60
N THR A 24 16.16 31.04 -29.45
CA THR A 24 14.77 30.59 -29.20
C THR A 24 14.68 29.07 -29.19
N ALA A 25 15.34 28.40 -30.14
CA ALA A 25 15.35 26.94 -30.21
C ALA A 25 15.99 26.31 -28.96
N LEU A 26 17.10 26.89 -28.49
CA LEU A 26 17.75 26.47 -27.24
C LEU A 26 16.83 26.66 -26.02
N LEU A 27 16.11 27.78 -25.94
CA LEU A 27 15.20 28.07 -24.85
C LEU A 27 14.03 27.08 -24.79
N ILE A 28 13.44 26.76 -25.96
CA ILE A 28 12.38 25.76 -26.09
C ILE A 28 12.91 24.38 -25.71
N GLY A 29 14.10 24.01 -26.21
CA GLY A 29 14.74 22.74 -25.86
C GLY A 29 14.97 22.60 -24.36
N ALA A 30 15.47 23.66 -23.71
CA ALA A 30 15.68 23.66 -22.26
C ALA A 30 14.38 23.49 -21.46
N LEU A 31 13.29 24.13 -21.89
CA LEU A 31 11.97 23.98 -21.25
C LEU A 31 11.43 22.55 -21.39
N VAL A 32 11.55 21.96 -22.58
CA VAL A 32 11.10 20.58 -22.84
C VAL A 32 11.90 19.59 -22.01
N VAL A 33 13.22 19.71 -21.99
CA VAL A 33 14.11 18.86 -21.18
C VAL A 33 13.78 18.99 -19.69
N SER A 34 13.59 20.22 -19.20
CA SER A 34 13.18 20.47 -17.82
C SER A 34 11.84 19.81 -17.47
N GLY A 35 10.83 19.93 -18.34
CA GLY A 35 9.51 19.32 -18.14
C GLY A 35 9.50 17.79 -18.22
N LEU A 36 10.46 17.19 -18.94
CA LEU A 36 10.64 15.73 -19.00
C LEU A 36 11.41 15.17 -17.79
N LEU A 37 12.36 15.93 -17.25
CA LEU A 37 13.21 15.50 -16.14
C LEU A 37 12.61 15.79 -14.76
N VAL A 38 11.77 16.81 -14.62
CA VAL A 38 11.14 17.17 -13.34
C VAL A 38 9.74 16.55 -13.30
N PRO A 39 9.53 15.44 -12.58
CA PRO A 39 8.18 14.91 -12.38
C PRO A 39 7.33 15.97 -11.66
N PRO A 40 6.05 16.14 -12.05
CA PRO A 40 5.15 17.05 -11.34
C PRO A 40 5.05 16.63 -9.88
N PRO A 41 5.04 17.58 -8.93
CA PRO A 41 4.88 17.24 -7.52
C PRO A 41 3.55 16.52 -7.34
N ILE A 42 3.61 15.26 -6.89
CA ILE A 42 2.43 14.47 -6.58
C ILE A 42 1.76 15.14 -5.37
N PRO A 43 0.47 15.53 -5.45
CA PRO A 43 -0.21 16.13 -4.32
C PRO A 43 -0.24 15.13 -3.16
N ASP A 44 0.34 15.53 -2.04
CA ASP A 44 0.41 14.69 -0.85
C ASP A 44 -0.95 14.68 -0.14
N THR A 45 -1.82 13.79 -0.59
CA THR A 45 -3.17 13.60 -0.04
C THR A 45 -3.16 13.07 1.38
N PHE A 46 -2.06 12.47 1.83
CA PHE A 46 -1.96 11.81 3.14
C PHE A 46 -1.41 12.74 4.22
N SER A 47 -0.55 13.69 3.86
CA SER A 47 -0.04 14.70 4.80
C SER A 47 -1.07 15.76 5.20
N GLN A 48 -2.23 15.82 4.55
CA GLN A 48 -3.31 16.78 4.88
C GLN A 48 -4.29 16.28 5.95
N HIS A 49 -4.22 15.01 6.36
CA HIS A 49 -5.06 14.55 7.46
C HIS A 49 -4.47 14.99 8.80
N LYS A 50 -4.96 16.12 9.29
CA LYS A 50 -4.76 16.55 10.69
C LYS A 50 -5.08 15.35 11.59
N LEU A 51 -4.08 14.83 12.31
CA LEU A 51 -4.26 13.75 13.29
C LEU A 51 -5.37 14.18 14.26
N ILE A 52 -6.57 13.64 14.06
CA ILE A 52 -7.72 13.99 14.89
C ILE A 52 -7.47 13.33 16.23
N SER A 53 -7.26 14.15 17.27
CA SER A 53 -7.04 13.64 18.61
C SER A 53 -8.25 12.84 19.06
N ALA A 54 -8.04 11.79 19.85
CA ALA A 54 -9.13 10.99 20.41
C ALA A 54 -10.14 11.85 21.20
N ALA A 55 -9.68 12.97 21.77
CA ALA A 55 -10.53 13.96 22.40
C ALA A 55 -11.47 14.67 21.41
N ALA A 56 -10.97 15.06 20.23
CA ALA A 56 -11.79 15.67 19.17
C ALA A 56 -12.80 14.67 18.57
N ILE A 57 -12.43 13.39 18.45
CA ILE A 57 -13.38 12.34 18.05
C ILE A 57 -14.47 12.18 19.11
N ARG A 58 -14.11 12.18 20.39
CA ARG A 58 -15.06 12.07 21.50
C ARG A 58 -16.00 13.27 21.56
N GLU A 59 -15.49 14.48 21.33
CA GLU A 59 -16.29 15.69 21.24
C GLU A 59 -17.26 15.67 20.03
N ASP A 60 -16.80 15.22 18.85
CA ASP A 60 -17.68 15.05 17.68
C ASP A 60 -18.76 13.98 17.93
N MET A 61 -18.40 12.87 18.58
CA MET A 61 -19.34 11.83 18.98
C MET A 61 -20.36 12.31 20.04
N GLU A 62 -19.98 13.27 20.88
CA GLU A 62 -20.88 13.89 21.86
C GLU A 62 -21.79 14.95 21.22
N ARG A 63 -21.32 15.64 20.18
CA ARG A 63 -22.13 16.56 19.35
C ARG A 63 -23.11 15.82 18.44
N ARG A 64 -22.76 14.63 17.95
CA ARG A 64 -23.68 13.79 17.18
C ARG A 64 -24.79 13.29 18.11
N ILE A 65 -26.03 13.54 17.68
CA ILE A 65 -27.27 13.23 18.39
C ILE A 65 -27.21 11.80 18.95
N LYS A 66 -27.01 11.67 20.27
CA LYS A 66 -27.12 10.37 20.93
C LYS A 66 -28.57 9.91 20.77
N PRO A 67 -28.83 8.74 20.17
CA PRO A 67 -30.19 8.23 20.08
C PRO A 67 -30.77 8.12 21.50
N ARG A 68 -31.84 8.88 21.77
CA ARG A 68 -32.57 8.79 23.03
C ARG A 68 -33.39 7.51 23.01
N PHE A 69 -32.84 6.48 23.64
CA PHE A 69 -33.54 5.21 23.81
C PHE A 69 -34.54 5.30 24.95
N THR A 70 -35.72 4.73 24.78
CA THR A 70 -36.64 4.49 25.89
C THR A 70 -36.04 3.48 26.88
N PRO A 71 -36.44 3.47 28.16
CA PRO A 71 -35.93 2.50 29.14
C PRO A 71 -36.14 1.04 28.68
N GLU A 72 -37.24 0.75 27.97
CA GLU A 72 -37.51 -0.56 27.38
C GLU A 72 -36.52 -0.92 26.25
N GLN A 73 -36.18 0.05 25.39
CA GLN A 73 -35.20 -0.14 24.32
C GLN A 73 -33.81 -0.38 24.90
N LEU A 74 -33.42 0.32 25.98
CA LEU A 74 -32.17 0.09 26.69
C LEU A 74 -32.11 -1.32 27.29
N ALA A 75 -33.20 -1.77 27.93
CA ALA A 75 -33.29 -3.13 28.48
C ALA A 75 -33.19 -4.19 27.37
N ARG A 76 -33.83 -3.96 26.21
CA ARG A 76 -33.72 -4.84 25.04
C ARG A 76 -32.28 -4.88 24.50
N LEU A 77 -31.62 -3.73 24.36
CA LEU A 77 -30.22 -3.64 23.91
C LEU A 77 -29.25 -4.33 24.89
N ALA A 78 -29.47 -4.17 26.19
CA ALA A 78 -28.68 -4.84 27.22
C ALA A 78 -28.81 -6.36 27.12
N ARG A 79 -30.03 -6.88 26.94
CA ARG A 79 -30.28 -8.32 26.70
C ARG A 79 -29.60 -8.83 25.43
N MET A 80 -29.66 -8.08 24.33
CA MET A 80 -28.96 -8.46 23.09
C MET A 80 -27.44 -8.48 23.27
N ARG A 81 -26.86 -7.48 23.95
CA ARG A 81 -25.42 -7.45 24.25
C ARG A 81 -24.98 -8.59 25.15
N ALA A 82 -25.79 -8.95 26.15
CA ALA A 82 -25.49 -10.10 27.03
C ALA A 82 -25.50 -11.41 26.23
N LYS A 83 -26.49 -11.61 25.35
CA LYS A 83 -26.57 -12.77 24.45
C LYS A 83 -25.38 -12.85 23.50
N ASN A 84 -24.97 -11.72 22.90
CA ASN A 84 -23.82 -11.67 22.01
C ASN A 84 -22.50 -11.94 22.74
N ARG A 85 -22.32 -11.40 23.95
CA ARG A 85 -21.15 -11.71 24.79
C ARG A 85 -21.07 -13.20 25.12
N TRP A 86 -22.17 -13.80 25.56
CA TRP A 86 -22.20 -15.24 25.82
C TRP A 86 -21.88 -16.07 24.57
N ARG A 87 -22.37 -15.67 23.39
CA ARG A 87 -22.06 -16.33 22.12
C ARG A 87 -20.59 -16.19 21.76
N LEU A 88 -20.01 -15.00 21.93
CA LEU A 88 -18.59 -14.74 21.68
C LEU A 88 -17.73 -15.54 22.66
N ASP A 89 -18.01 -15.52 23.96
CA ASP A 89 -17.26 -16.29 24.96
C ASP A 89 -17.29 -17.79 24.65
N ARG A 90 -18.42 -18.31 24.16
CA ARG A 90 -18.53 -19.71 23.74
C ARG A 90 -17.70 -20.00 22.49
N LEU A 91 -17.72 -19.12 21.49
CA LEU A 91 -16.93 -19.26 20.27
C LEU A 91 -15.43 -19.10 20.52
N VAL A 92 -15.04 -18.16 21.39
CA VAL A 92 -13.65 -17.89 21.76
C VAL A 92 -13.10 -19.02 22.62
N LYS A 93 -13.86 -19.56 23.58
CA LYS A 93 -13.41 -20.73 24.37
C LYS A 93 -13.15 -21.95 23.51
N GLY A 94 -13.95 -22.18 22.46
CA GLY A 94 -13.67 -23.24 21.47
C GLY A 94 -12.52 -22.90 20.51
N ALA A 95 -12.20 -21.62 20.31
CA ALA A 95 -11.09 -21.19 19.46
C ALA A 95 -9.74 -21.16 20.20
N ILE A 96 -9.71 -21.10 21.54
CA ILE A 96 -8.46 -21.21 22.33
C ILE A 96 -7.86 -22.61 22.17
N GLU A 97 -8.68 -23.65 22.00
CA GLU A 97 -8.22 -25.01 21.67
C GLU A 97 -7.64 -25.13 20.24
N GLY A 98 -7.80 -24.09 19.41
CA GLY A 98 -7.23 -23.96 18.07
C GLY A 98 -6.27 -22.77 17.91
N ALA A 99 -5.79 -22.18 19.01
CA ALA A 99 -4.67 -21.25 18.94
C ALA A 99 -3.48 -22.03 18.37
N MET A 100 -2.89 -21.55 17.26
CA MET A 100 -1.83 -22.27 16.56
C MET A 100 -0.75 -22.71 17.57
N PRO A 101 -0.28 -23.98 17.53
CA PRO A 101 0.52 -24.60 18.59
C PRO A 101 1.98 -24.12 18.55
N PHE A 102 2.19 -22.82 18.55
CA PHE A 102 3.52 -22.23 18.52
C PHE A 102 4.03 -21.99 19.94
N ALA A 103 5.33 -22.24 20.14
CA ALA A 103 5.98 -21.88 21.37
C ALA A 103 5.96 -20.35 21.56
N GLU A 104 5.98 -19.88 22.81
CA GLU A 104 6.10 -18.45 23.09
C GLU A 104 7.38 -17.90 22.43
N GLY A 105 7.24 -16.80 21.68
CA GLY A 105 8.35 -16.17 20.95
C GLY A 105 8.52 -16.61 19.49
N THR A 106 7.70 -17.54 19.00
CA THR A 106 7.72 -17.96 17.58
C THR A 106 7.37 -16.78 16.66
N VAL A 107 8.22 -16.51 15.67
CA VAL A 107 7.98 -15.45 14.68
C VAL A 107 7.27 -16.05 13.46
N VAL A 108 6.02 -15.63 13.27
CA VAL A 108 5.14 -16.14 12.21
C VAL A 108 4.90 -15.05 11.17
N ALA A 109 5.06 -15.38 9.89
CA ALA A 109 4.71 -14.50 8.79
C ALA A 109 3.55 -15.05 7.95
N PHE A 110 2.63 -14.17 7.56
CA PHE A 110 1.62 -14.45 6.56
C PHE A 110 2.11 -13.94 5.21
N VAL A 111 2.14 -14.82 4.21
CA VAL A 111 2.69 -14.50 2.89
C VAL A 111 1.61 -14.68 1.83
N LEU A 112 1.46 -13.65 1.00
CA LEU A 112 0.57 -13.60 -0.15
C LEU A 112 1.41 -13.79 -1.41
N ASP A 113 1.18 -14.86 -2.17
CA ASP A 113 1.96 -15.13 -3.40
C ASP A 113 1.65 -14.10 -4.50
N ASP A 114 0.42 -13.60 -4.55
CA ASP A 114 -0.01 -12.59 -5.53
C ASP A 114 0.52 -11.18 -5.25
N ASP A 115 1.12 -10.94 -4.09
CA ASP A 115 1.68 -9.63 -3.71
C ASP A 115 3.22 -9.62 -3.80
N PRO A 116 3.80 -8.89 -4.76
CA PRO A 116 5.27 -8.79 -4.89
C PRO A 116 5.95 -8.12 -3.69
N LEU A 117 5.24 -7.27 -2.94
CA LEU A 117 5.76 -6.68 -1.71
C LEU A 117 5.86 -7.73 -0.59
N SER A 118 4.89 -8.64 -0.51
CA SER A 118 4.91 -9.76 0.43
C SER A 118 6.12 -10.67 0.17
N ILE A 119 6.35 -11.05 -1.09
CA ILE A 119 7.50 -11.90 -1.48
C ILE A 119 8.85 -11.22 -1.19
N SER A 120 8.99 -9.92 -1.52
CA SER A 120 10.23 -9.19 -1.26
C SER A 120 10.48 -8.89 0.22
N SER A 121 9.43 -8.82 1.03
CA SER A 121 9.52 -8.76 2.48
C SER A 121 9.93 -10.11 3.06
N LEU A 122 9.33 -11.20 2.57
CA LEU A 122 9.68 -12.56 2.93
C LEU A 122 11.18 -12.82 2.69
N GLU A 123 11.69 -12.51 1.50
CA GLU A 123 13.10 -12.70 1.15
C GLU A 123 14.07 -12.00 2.12
N ARG A 124 13.71 -10.81 2.61
CA ARG A 124 14.55 -10.05 3.55
C ARG A 124 14.52 -10.56 4.98
N HIS A 125 13.40 -11.14 5.41
CA HIS A 125 13.19 -11.55 6.80
C HIS A 125 13.17 -13.07 7.00
N LEU A 126 13.30 -13.85 5.92
CA LEU A 126 13.30 -15.32 5.92
C LEU A 126 14.19 -15.95 7.00
N PRO A 127 15.42 -15.45 7.28
CA PRO A 127 16.28 -16.04 8.31
C PRO A 127 15.80 -15.81 9.75
N GLN A 128 14.82 -14.93 9.96
CA GLN A 128 14.28 -14.54 11.27
C GLN A 128 12.90 -15.15 11.52
N LEU A 129 12.37 -15.91 10.56
CA LEU A 129 11.05 -16.50 10.61
C LEU A 129 11.14 -17.98 10.98
N ASP A 130 10.34 -18.39 11.95
CA ASP A 130 10.22 -19.79 12.34
C ASP A 130 9.11 -20.48 11.53
N VAL A 131 8.04 -19.73 11.22
CA VAL A 131 6.85 -20.26 10.56
C VAL A 131 6.35 -19.32 9.47
N VAL A 132 6.06 -19.90 8.31
CA VAL A 132 5.38 -19.22 7.20
C VAL A 132 3.99 -19.81 7.05
N VAL A 133 2.97 -18.95 7.13
CA VAL A 133 1.59 -19.29 6.86
C VAL A 133 1.23 -18.85 5.43
N PRO A 134 1.03 -19.81 4.52
CA PRO A 134 0.75 -19.58 3.12
C PRO A 134 -0.73 -19.27 2.85
N ASP A 135 -0.97 -18.39 1.87
CA ASP A 135 -2.31 -18.11 1.34
C ASP A 135 -2.66 -18.93 0.09
N TRP A 136 -1.68 -19.66 -0.47
CA TRP A 136 -1.79 -20.35 -1.76
C TRP A 136 -2.32 -21.79 -1.68
N PHE A 137 -2.91 -22.18 -0.56
CA PHE A 137 -3.67 -23.43 -0.46
C PHE A 137 -5.14 -23.13 -0.69
N GLU A 138 -5.67 -23.65 -1.80
CA GLU A 138 -7.05 -23.46 -2.20
C GLU A 138 -7.83 -24.78 -2.05
N LEU A 139 -9.14 -24.66 -1.83
CA LEU A 139 -10.11 -25.76 -1.91
C LEU A 139 -11.00 -25.51 -3.13
N PRO A 140 -10.57 -25.84 -4.35
CA PRO A 140 -11.21 -25.38 -5.58
C PRO A 140 -12.56 -26.06 -5.92
N GLY A 141 -13.14 -26.87 -5.03
CA GLY A 141 -14.36 -27.61 -5.32
C GLY A 141 -15.11 -28.17 -4.10
N ALA A 142 -16.13 -28.98 -4.36
CA ALA A 142 -16.95 -29.64 -3.34
C ALA A 142 -16.26 -30.86 -2.68
N GLY A 143 -15.19 -31.37 -3.30
CA GLY A 143 -14.27 -32.29 -2.66
C GLY A 143 -13.36 -31.51 -1.73
N CYS A 144 -13.16 -31.97 -0.50
CA CYS A 144 -12.24 -31.38 0.46
C CYS A 144 -10.76 -31.60 0.08
N GLU A 145 -10.44 -31.52 -1.21
CA GLU A 145 -9.09 -31.70 -1.75
C GLU A 145 -8.37 -30.36 -1.74
N VAL A 146 -7.28 -30.31 -0.98
CA VAL A 146 -6.41 -29.13 -0.88
C VAL A 146 -5.50 -29.10 -2.10
N VAL A 147 -5.52 -28.00 -2.84
CA VAL A 147 -4.67 -27.75 -4.01
C VAL A 147 -3.71 -26.61 -3.71
N GLU A 148 -2.43 -26.83 -3.97
CA GLU A 148 -1.38 -25.83 -3.82
C GLU A 148 -1.17 -25.05 -5.12
N ARG A 149 -1.34 -23.72 -5.08
CA ARG A 149 -1.07 -22.79 -6.19
C ARG A 149 0.00 -21.76 -5.83
N SER A 150 1.23 -22.22 -5.58
CA SER A 150 2.37 -21.30 -5.36
C SER A 150 3.19 -21.10 -6.62
N SER A 151 3.74 -19.89 -6.79
CA SER A 151 4.72 -19.55 -7.81
C SER A 151 6.05 -20.30 -7.64
N ASP A 152 6.73 -20.58 -8.76
CA ASP A 152 8.05 -21.24 -8.74
C ASP A 152 9.10 -20.43 -7.98
N LYS A 153 8.97 -19.10 -7.98
CA LYS A 153 9.87 -18.20 -7.25
C LYS A 153 9.75 -18.41 -5.75
N LEU A 154 8.51 -18.44 -5.25
CA LEU A 154 8.21 -18.66 -3.85
C LEU A 154 8.65 -20.06 -3.38
N ARG A 155 8.40 -21.10 -4.19
CA ARG A 155 8.89 -22.47 -3.91
C ARG A 155 10.39 -22.53 -3.73
N ARG A 156 11.15 -21.85 -4.62
CA ARG A 156 12.62 -21.79 -4.52
C ARG A 156 13.08 -21.03 -3.29
N LEU A 157 12.40 -19.95 -2.92
CA LEU A 157 12.68 -19.18 -1.71
C LEU A 157 12.49 -20.03 -0.46
N LEU A 158 11.34 -20.70 -0.33
CA LEU A 158 11.01 -21.53 0.82
C LEU A 158 11.88 -22.80 0.90
N SER A 159 12.27 -23.39 -0.25
CA SER A 159 13.18 -24.55 -0.26
C SER A 159 14.58 -24.27 0.31
N ARG A 160 14.95 -22.98 0.44
CA ARG A 160 16.22 -22.53 1.00
C ARG A 160 16.11 -22.14 2.47
N ALA A 161 14.90 -22.12 3.03
CA ALA A 161 14.64 -21.71 4.39
C ALA A 161 14.46 -22.94 5.29
N ASP A 162 14.90 -22.81 6.54
CA ASP A 162 14.59 -23.76 7.62
C ASP A 162 13.22 -23.47 8.28
N ALA A 163 12.43 -22.55 7.70
CA ALA A 163 11.13 -22.14 8.23
C ALA A 163 10.05 -23.20 7.95
N LEU A 164 9.21 -23.48 8.94
CA LEU A 164 8.09 -24.42 8.80
C LEU A 164 6.98 -23.77 7.96
N VAL A 165 6.58 -24.42 6.87
CA VAL A 165 5.44 -23.99 6.05
C VAL A 165 4.20 -24.80 6.44
N LEU A 166 3.17 -24.13 6.95
CA LEU A 166 1.96 -24.81 7.41
C LEU A 166 0.86 -24.80 6.35
N PRO A 167 0.30 -25.94 5.94
CA PRO A 167 -0.95 -25.94 5.20
C PRO A 167 -2.07 -25.40 6.10
N ARG A 168 -2.84 -24.44 5.58
CA ARG A 168 -3.91 -23.78 6.32
C ARG A 168 -5.19 -24.62 6.32
#